data_AF-A0A7S1D5L8-F1
#
_entry.id   AF-A0A7S1D5L8-F1
#
_cell.length_a   1.000
_cell.length_b   1.000
_cell.length_c   1.000
_cell.angle_alpha   90.00
_cell.angle_beta   90.00
_cell.angle_gamma   90.00
#
_symmetry.space_group_name_H-M   'P 1'
#
loop_
_entity.id
_entity.type
_entity.pdbx_description
1 polymer ?
#
loop_
_entity_poly.entity_id
_entity_poly.type
_entity_poly.pdbx_seq_one_letter_code
_entity_poly.pdbx_strand_id
1 'polypeptide(L)'
;GNSICAERAALTQLRWIPDAVVTKIVIVTDAPHAVAPGMLCREFMSSQPQISLDVPIVLGGTTCCPDPDNENDIDPMSDGYDYVESISTLKQLYPFPSLFMRKSLQDCLMMGAKWKDACMSSETHLMKLARLAAERDDSVELHPISYGAAVLFRDKSYATANQVKGLEYGCSLDAVCQLASILRLKRSKGILPLQLVQVDQFGIAHAPFAPARSFLIEQGYGDVQVLIHTWNNATEGIQWHTVRAHDLAPKAPYLGVLHLNDMT
;
A
#
# COMPACT_ATOMS: atom_id res chain seq x y z
N GLY A 1 -2.63 13.81 10.76
CA GLY A 1 -1.29 14.41 10.64
C GLY A 1 -1.12 14.86 9.21
N ASN A 2 -0.87 16.14 8.97
CA ASN A 2 -0.91 16.77 7.64
C ASN A 2 0.47 16.86 6.97
N SER A 3 1.38 15.97 7.35
CA SER A 3 2.76 15.96 6.83
C SER A 3 2.80 15.44 5.40
N ILE A 4 3.53 16.11 4.51
CA ILE A 4 3.81 15.64 3.15
C ILE A 4 5.19 14.97 3.11
N CYS A 5 5.27 13.76 2.55
CA CYS A 5 6.53 13.08 2.31
C CYS A 5 7.21 13.67 1.06
N ALA A 6 8.54 13.54 0.97
CA ALA A 6 9.33 14.12 -0.13
C ALA A 6 8.85 13.62 -1.51
N GLU A 7 8.44 12.35 -1.60
CA GLU A 7 7.91 11.72 -2.80
C GLU A 7 6.63 12.42 -3.28
N ARG A 8 5.69 12.68 -2.36
CA ARG A 8 4.46 13.43 -2.69
C ARG A 8 4.77 14.88 -3.07
N ALA A 9 5.73 15.52 -2.40
CA ALA A 9 6.14 16.87 -2.73
C ALA A 9 6.75 16.95 -4.13
N ALA A 10 7.61 15.99 -4.51
CA ALA A 10 8.20 15.92 -5.84
C ALA A 10 7.16 15.64 -6.93
N LEU A 11 6.28 14.65 -6.71
CA LEU A 11 5.29 14.24 -7.71
C LEU A 11 4.21 15.29 -7.96
N THR A 12 3.89 16.12 -6.96
CA THR A 12 2.99 17.26 -7.20
C THR A 12 3.58 18.29 -8.15
N GLN A 13 4.91 18.34 -8.34
CA GLN A 13 5.53 19.20 -9.35
C GLN A 13 5.34 18.66 -10.77
N LEU A 14 5.18 17.34 -10.95
CA LEU A 14 5.00 16.73 -12.28
C LEU A 14 3.73 17.24 -12.98
N ARG A 15 2.73 17.75 -12.25
CA ARG A 15 1.52 18.33 -12.84
C ARG A 15 1.81 19.51 -13.78
N TRP A 16 2.96 20.14 -13.64
CA TRP A 16 3.38 21.28 -14.45
C TRP A 16 4.15 20.88 -15.72
N ILE A 17 4.47 19.59 -15.86
CA ILE A 17 5.17 19.04 -17.01
C ILE A 17 4.22 18.06 -17.69
N PRO A 18 3.32 18.54 -18.57
CA PRO A 18 2.44 17.65 -19.31
C PRO A 18 3.27 16.61 -20.08
N ASP A 19 2.77 15.38 -20.13
CA ASP A 19 3.40 14.23 -20.80
C ASP A 19 4.74 13.75 -20.21
N ALA A 20 5.13 14.21 -19.02
CA ALA A 20 6.29 13.65 -18.32
C ALA A 20 6.14 12.15 -18.08
N VAL A 21 7.19 11.39 -18.37
CA VAL A 21 7.31 9.96 -18.05
C VAL A 21 8.40 9.80 -17.01
N VAL A 22 8.06 9.21 -15.85
CA VAL A 22 9.02 8.96 -14.79
C VAL A 22 9.78 7.67 -15.12
N THR A 23 11.07 7.81 -15.44
CA THR A 23 11.95 6.70 -15.79
C THR A 23 12.69 6.11 -14.59
N LYS A 24 12.85 6.87 -13.52
CA LYS A 24 13.51 6.46 -12.27
C LYS A 24 13.03 7.34 -11.12
N ILE A 25 12.95 6.78 -9.91
CA ILE A 25 12.71 7.51 -8.67
C ILE A 25 13.93 7.32 -7.78
N VAL A 26 14.49 8.42 -7.28
CA VAL A 26 15.65 8.39 -6.38
C VAL A 26 15.24 8.98 -5.04
N ILE A 27 15.38 8.22 -3.97
CA ILE A 27 15.07 8.62 -2.60
C ILE A 27 16.36 8.54 -1.80
N VAL A 28 16.83 9.68 -1.31
CA VAL A 28 18.06 9.78 -0.53
C VAL A 28 17.75 10.32 0.86
N THR A 29 18.54 9.89 1.84
CA THR A 29 18.49 10.36 3.22
C THR A 29 19.90 10.52 3.78
N ASP A 30 20.03 11.45 4.71
CA ASP A 30 21.19 11.62 5.60
C ASP A 30 21.30 10.53 6.67
N ALA A 31 20.31 9.65 6.79
CA ALA A 31 20.39 8.48 7.66
C ALA A 31 21.46 7.48 7.16
N PRO A 32 22.11 6.73 8.07
CA PRO A 32 23.13 5.75 7.72
C PRO A 32 22.61 4.56 6.90
N HIS A 33 21.28 4.45 6.76
CA HIS A 33 20.63 3.41 5.98
C HIS A 33 19.59 4.03 5.06
N ALA A 34 19.43 3.43 3.89
CA ALA A 34 18.38 3.78 2.95
C ALA A 34 16.99 3.68 3.61
N VAL A 35 16.15 4.70 3.39
CA VAL A 35 14.77 4.74 3.86
C VAL A 35 13.83 4.48 2.70
N ALA A 36 13.07 3.39 2.79
CA ALA A 36 12.05 3.06 1.81
C ALA A 36 10.84 4.01 1.94
N PRO A 37 10.14 4.33 0.83
CA PRO A 37 8.98 5.20 0.86
C PRO A 37 7.90 4.65 1.81
N GLY A 38 7.19 5.53 2.50
CA GLY A 38 6.05 5.13 3.34
C GLY A 38 4.89 4.57 2.50
N MET A 39 3.98 3.78 3.10
CA MET A 39 2.87 3.15 2.37
C MET A 39 2.00 4.14 1.60
N LEU A 40 1.68 5.29 2.22
CA LEU A 40 0.89 6.33 1.57
C LEU A 40 1.57 6.87 0.30
N CYS A 41 2.90 7.00 0.36
CA CYS A 41 3.70 7.49 -0.77
C CYS A 41 3.76 6.41 -1.86
N ARG A 42 3.85 5.13 -1.49
CA ARG A 42 3.77 3.99 -2.44
C ARG A 42 2.43 3.90 -3.15
N GLU A 43 1.33 4.01 -2.42
CA GLU A 43 -0.02 4.02 -3.01
C GLU A 43 -0.20 5.23 -3.93
N PHE A 44 0.20 6.42 -3.47
CA PHE A 44 0.12 7.63 -4.27
C PHE A 44 0.96 7.54 -5.56
N MET A 45 2.17 6.99 -5.49
CA MET A 45 3.01 6.72 -6.65
C MET A 45 2.34 5.72 -7.60
N SER A 46 1.77 4.64 -7.05
CA SER A 46 1.09 3.61 -7.85
C SER A 46 -0.11 4.19 -8.63
N SER A 47 -0.80 5.19 -8.09
CA SER A 47 -1.95 5.81 -8.76
C SER A 47 -1.57 6.80 -9.87
N GLN A 48 -0.31 7.23 -9.99
CA GLN A 48 0.11 8.17 -11.03
C GLN A 48 0.25 7.46 -12.40
N PRO A 49 -0.41 7.94 -13.47
CA PRO A 49 -0.27 7.36 -14.80
C PRO A 49 1.13 7.53 -15.39
N GLN A 50 1.88 8.56 -14.98
CA GLN A 50 3.24 8.86 -15.44
C GLN A 50 4.30 7.88 -14.91
N ILE A 51 3.95 7.02 -13.95
CA ILE A 51 4.89 6.15 -13.25
C ILE A 51 4.57 4.69 -13.58
N SER A 52 5.50 3.94 -14.17
CA SER A 52 5.33 2.49 -14.32
C SER A 52 5.41 1.78 -12.96
N LEU A 53 4.65 0.70 -12.75
CA LEU A 53 4.87 -0.13 -11.55
C LEU A 53 6.25 -0.79 -11.54
N ASP A 54 6.85 -0.98 -12.70
CA ASP A 54 8.20 -1.53 -12.86
C ASP A 54 9.28 -0.42 -12.86
N VAL A 55 8.92 0.84 -12.56
CA VAL A 55 9.91 1.93 -12.46
C VAL A 55 10.97 1.57 -11.40
N PRO A 56 12.27 1.76 -11.70
CA PRO A 56 13.30 1.59 -10.70
C PRO A 56 13.20 2.67 -9.63
N ILE A 57 13.19 2.23 -8.38
CA ILE A 57 13.30 3.04 -7.17
C ILE A 57 14.68 2.77 -6.58
N VAL A 58 15.54 3.78 -6.66
CA VAL A 58 16.86 3.80 -6.05
C VAL A 58 16.75 4.45 -4.68
N LEU A 59 17.18 3.73 -3.65
CA LEU A 59 17.18 4.20 -2.27
C LEU A 59 18.63 4.32 -1.79
N GLY A 60 19.03 5.51 -1.34
CA GLY A 60 20.36 5.78 -0.82
C GLY A 60 20.33 6.30 0.61
N GLY A 61 21.25 5.81 1.45
CA GLY A 61 21.60 6.42 2.73
C GLY A 61 23.02 6.99 2.69
N THR A 62 23.40 7.77 3.70
CA THR A 62 24.74 8.36 3.83
C THR A 62 25.40 7.86 5.11
N THR A 63 26.54 7.21 5.00
CA THR A 63 27.40 6.96 6.17
C THR A 63 28.35 8.12 6.33
N CYS A 64 27.90 9.17 7.02
CA CYS A 64 28.82 10.20 7.51
C CYS A 64 29.61 9.57 8.66
N CYS A 65 30.69 8.86 8.36
CA CYS A 65 31.69 8.53 9.36
C CYS A 65 32.69 9.69 9.38
N PRO A 66 32.58 10.69 10.29
CA PRO A 66 33.77 11.44 10.62
C PRO A 66 34.76 10.42 11.20
N ASP A 67 35.91 10.27 10.56
CA ASP A 67 37.01 9.52 11.16
C ASP A 67 37.37 10.25 12.46
N PRO A 68 37.11 9.67 13.65
CA PRO A 68 37.32 10.37 14.91
C PRO A 68 38.79 10.73 15.16
N ASP A 69 39.71 10.12 14.40
CA ASP A 69 41.15 10.33 14.50
C ASP A 69 41.69 11.32 13.45
N ASN A 70 40.85 11.81 12.51
CA ASN A 70 41.27 12.75 11.48
C ASN A 70 40.60 14.12 11.63
N GLU A 71 41.14 14.96 12.53
CA GLU A 71 40.71 16.36 12.72
C GLU A 71 40.81 17.23 11.46
N ASN A 72 41.45 16.74 10.38
CA ASN A 72 41.58 17.42 9.10
C ASN A 72 40.61 16.94 8.00
N ASP A 73 39.78 15.92 8.24
CA ASP A 73 38.76 15.45 7.28
C ASP A 73 37.46 16.28 7.33
N ILE A 74 37.63 17.60 7.16
CA ILE A 74 36.52 18.50 6.81
C ILE A 74 36.55 18.76 5.29
N ASP A 75 36.91 17.75 4.49
CA ASP A 75 36.63 17.80 3.07
C ASP A 75 35.33 17.02 2.79
N PRO A 76 34.18 17.71 2.71
CA PRO A 76 32.91 17.08 2.34
C PRO A 76 32.92 16.53 0.90
N MET A 77 34.02 16.65 0.16
CA MET A 77 34.24 16.06 -1.16
C MET A 77 35.32 14.97 -1.21
N SER A 78 35.92 14.53 -0.09
CA SER A 78 36.82 13.36 -0.16
C SER A 78 36.01 12.12 -0.57
N ASP A 79 36.56 11.34 -1.50
CA ASP A 79 35.94 10.25 -2.30
C ASP A 79 35.42 9.03 -1.48
N GLY A 80 35.06 9.20 -0.21
CA GLY A 80 34.78 8.13 0.75
C GLY A 80 33.34 7.97 1.21
N TYR A 81 32.34 8.55 0.53
CA TYR A 81 30.94 8.29 0.89
C TYR A 81 30.54 6.89 0.44
N ASP A 82 30.50 5.97 1.40
CA ASP A 82 29.89 4.65 1.23
C ASP A 82 28.37 4.83 1.10
N TYR A 83 27.91 4.86 -0.15
CA TYR A 83 26.49 4.88 -0.51
C TYR A 83 25.89 3.49 -0.26
N VAL A 84 25.00 3.41 0.72
CA VAL A 84 24.18 2.20 0.87
C VAL A 84 23.04 2.30 -0.12
N GLU A 85 23.19 1.65 -1.28
CA GLU A 85 22.18 1.64 -2.32
C GLU A 85 21.32 0.37 -2.24
N SER A 86 20.00 0.54 -2.35
CA SER A 86 19.08 -0.56 -2.66
C SER A 86 18.21 -0.19 -3.84
N ILE A 87 18.01 -1.15 -4.75
CA ILE A 87 17.16 -0.97 -5.93
C ILE A 87 15.94 -1.88 -5.79
N SER A 88 14.76 -1.30 -5.98
CA SER A 88 13.48 -2.00 -5.98
C SER A 88 12.56 -1.40 -7.04
N THR A 89 11.34 -1.93 -7.20
CA THR A 89 10.28 -1.31 -8.00
C THR A 89 9.03 -1.02 -7.18
N LEU A 90 8.11 -0.20 -7.69
CA LEU A 90 6.81 0.00 -7.05
C LEU A 90 6.01 -1.30 -6.95
N LYS A 91 6.10 -2.16 -7.98
CA LYS A 91 5.46 -3.48 -8.00
C LYS A 91 5.94 -4.36 -6.85
N GLN A 92 7.24 -4.30 -6.54
CA GLN A 92 7.83 -5.01 -5.40
C GLN A 92 7.44 -4.35 -4.08
N LEU A 93 7.49 -3.01 -3.97
CA LEU A 93 7.23 -2.30 -2.72
C LEU A 93 5.74 -2.17 -2.37
N TYR A 94 4.85 -2.27 -3.34
CA TYR A 94 3.40 -2.13 -3.18
C TYR A 94 2.66 -3.17 -4.03
N PRO A 95 2.80 -4.46 -3.70
CA PRO A 95 2.18 -5.52 -4.46
C PRO A 95 0.66 -5.45 -4.32
N PHE A 96 -0.05 -5.89 -5.36
CA PHE A 96 -1.52 -5.88 -5.39
C PHE A 96 -2.12 -4.49 -5.12
N PRO A 97 -1.81 -3.47 -5.93
CA PRO A 97 -2.58 -2.23 -5.88
C PRO A 97 -4.05 -2.50 -6.21
N SER A 98 -4.94 -1.55 -5.89
CA SER A 98 -6.36 -1.69 -6.21
C SER A 98 -6.58 -2.06 -7.69
N LEU A 99 -7.52 -2.95 -7.96
CA LEU A 99 -7.92 -3.31 -9.33
C LEU A 99 -8.51 -2.11 -10.10
N PHE A 100 -8.94 -1.08 -9.37
CA PHE A 100 -9.43 0.19 -9.90
C PHE A 100 -8.35 1.26 -10.07
N MET A 101 -7.10 0.93 -9.75
CA MET A 101 -5.98 1.87 -9.88
C MET A 101 -5.87 2.37 -11.34
N ARG A 102 -5.75 3.71 -11.50
CA ARG A 102 -5.65 4.43 -12.79
C ARG A 102 -6.88 4.27 -13.71
N LYS A 103 -8.02 3.82 -13.18
CA LYS A 103 -9.27 3.72 -13.94
C LYS A 103 -10.12 4.95 -13.70
N SER A 104 -10.88 5.36 -14.72
CA SER A 104 -11.92 6.35 -14.53
C SER A 104 -13.03 5.76 -13.66
N LEU A 105 -13.84 6.62 -13.04
CA LEU A 105 -14.98 6.18 -12.25
C LEU A 105 -15.93 5.29 -13.06
N GLN A 106 -16.18 5.66 -14.31
CA GLN A 106 -17.03 4.90 -15.22
C GLN A 106 -16.46 3.50 -15.47
N ASP A 107 -15.15 3.38 -15.68
CA ASP A 107 -14.48 2.09 -15.87
C ASP A 107 -14.57 1.21 -14.62
N CYS A 108 -14.42 1.80 -13.43
CA CYS A 108 -14.58 1.08 -12.17
C CYS A 108 -15.99 0.48 -12.05
N LEU A 109 -17.03 1.27 -12.36
CA LEU A 109 -18.43 0.82 -12.30
C LEU A 109 -18.72 -0.28 -13.34
N MET A 110 -18.23 -0.11 -14.57
CA MET A 110 -18.40 -1.12 -15.63
C MET A 110 -17.68 -2.42 -15.27
N MET A 111 -16.45 -2.33 -14.76
CA MET A 111 -15.66 -3.49 -14.34
C MET A 111 -16.31 -4.22 -13.17
N GLY A 112 -16.78 -3.47 -12.16
CA GLY A 112 -17.53 -4.01 -11.02
C GLY A 112 -18.80 -4.74 -11.45
N ALA A 113 -19.62 -4.09 -12.29
CA ALA A 113 -20.85 -4.67 -12.81
C ALA A 113 -20.59 -5.94 -13.64
N LYS A 114 -19.55 -5.94 -14.49
CA LYS A 114 -19.16 -7.10 -15.32
C LYS A 114 -18.85 -8.33 -14.47
N TRP A 115 -18.32 -8.14 -13.25
CA TRP A 115 -17.74 -9.24 -12.47
C TRP A 115 -18.53 -9.63 -11.23
N LYS A 116 -19.61 -8.90 -10.94
CA LYS A 116 -20.46 -9.14 -9.80
C LYS A 116 -20.86 -10.61 -9.68
N ASP A 117 -21.36 -11.21 -10.75
CA ASP A 117 -21.84 -12.60 -10.74
C ASP A 117 -20.71 -13.62 -10.49
N ALA A 118 -19.54 -13.40 -11.11
CA ALA A 118 -18.36 -14.23 -10.90
C ALA A 118 -17.85 -14.16 -9.46
N CYS A 119 -17.85 -12.97 -8.85
CA CYS A 119 -17.47 -12.78 -7.46
C CYS A 119 -18.49 -13.43 -6.52
N MET A 120 -19.79 -13.26 -6.78
CA MET A 120 -20.86 -13.79 -5.95
C MET A 120 -20.92 -15.32 -5.97
N SER A 121 -20.62 -15.96 -7.09
CA SER A 121 -20.61 -17.43 -7.20
C SER A 121 -19.48 -18.09 -6.41
N SER A 122 -18.40 -17.36 -6.09
CA SER A 122 -17.24 -17.84 -5.33
C SER A 122 -17.09 -17.15 -3.96
N GLU A 123 -18.13 -16.45 -3.50
CA GLU A 123 -18.09 -15.64 -2.29
C GLU A 123 -17.95 -16.52 -1.04
N THR A 124 -16.93 -16.27 -0.23
CA THR A 124 -16.81 -16.87 1.11
C THR A 124 -17.77 -16.18 2.09
N HIS A 125 -18.12 -16.84 3.20
CA HIS A 125 -18.93 -16.21 4.24
C HIS A 125 -18.34 -14.88 4.72
N LEU A 126 -17.02 -14.81 4.90
CA LEU A 126 -16.33 -13.59 5.32
C LEU A 126 -16.51 -12.45 4.31
N MET A 127 -16.47 -12.76 3.01
CA MET A 127 -16.70 -11.75 1.97
C MET A 127 -18.13 -11.28 1.87
N LYS A 128 -19.08 -12.20 2.04
CA LYS A 128 -20.49 -11.83 2.15
C LYS A 128 -20.70 -10.80 3.26
N LEU A 129 -20.09 -11.01 4.42
CA LEU A 129 -20.16 -10.07 5.54
C LEU A 129 -19.54 -8.72 5.20
N ALA A 130 -18.39 -8.69 4.52
CA ALA A 130 -17.73 -7.47 4.09
C ALA A 130 -18.55 -6.70 3.04
N ARG A 131 -19.13 -7.38 2.04
CA ARG A 131 -20.00 -6.76 1.03
C ARG A 131 -21.27 -6.18 1.65
N LEU A 132 -21.93 -6.93 2.54
CA LEU A 132 -23.08 -6.42 3.30
C LEU A 132 -22.69 -5.23 4.20
N ALA A 133 -21.42 -5.10 4.58
CA ALA A 133 -20.93 -3.87 5.22
C ALA A 133 -20.80 -2.74 4.20
N ALA A 134 -20.22 -2.99 3.02
CA ALA A 134 -20.10 -1.99 1.95
C ALA A 134 -21.46 -1.36 1.57
N GLU A 135 -22.54 -2.14 1.61
CA GLU A 135 -23.92 -1.70 1.34
C GLU A 135 -24.49 -0.73 2.40
N ARG A 136 -23.85 -0.59 3.57
CA ARG A 136 -24.26 0.37 4.62
C ARG A 136 -23.75 1.77 4.38
N ASP A 137 -22.88 1.95 3.39
CA ASP A 137 -22.37 3.26 2.99
C ASP A 137 -23.47 4.03 2.24
N ASP A 138 -24.00 5.05 2.90
CA ASP A 138 -25.05 5.95 2.41
C ASP A 138 -24.48 7.15 1.62
N SER A 139 -23.16 7.28 1.54
CA SER A 139 -22.47 8.44 0.97
C SER A 139 -22.18 8.28 -0.52
N VAL A 140 -23.13 7.69 -1.26
CA VAL A 140 -23.02 7.41 -2.71
C VAL A 140 -22.86 8.71 -3.52
N GLU A 141 -23.41 9.81 -3.02
CA GLU A 141 -23.31 11.15 -3.62
C GLU A 141 -21.87 11.68 -3.66
N LEU A 142 -21.01 11.28 -2.70
CA LEU A 142 -19.60 11.66 -2.68
C LEU A 142 -18.77 10.81 -3.64
N HIS A 143 -19.02 9.50 -3.64
CA HIS A 143 -18.35 8.56 -4.54
C HIS A 143 -19.19 7.27 -4.66
N PRO A 144 -19.44 6.73 -5.87
CA PRO A 144 -20.35 5.60 -6.03
C PRO A 144 -19.72 4.23 -5.73
N ILE A 145 -18.40 4.13 -5.58
CA ILE A 145 -17.75 2.89 -5.08
C ILE A 145 -17.74 2.93 -3.55
N SER A 146 -18.24 1.88 -2.92
CA SER A 146 -18.30 1.71 -1.47
C SER A 146 -17.51 0.48 -1.07
N TYR A 147 -16.75 0.57 0.01
CA TYR A 147 -15.96 -0.55 0.53
C TYR A 147 -16.46 -0.99 1.89
N GLY A 148 -16.39 -2.29 2.14
CA GLY A 148 -16.62 -2.90 3.44
C GLY A 148 -15.50 -3.87 3.76
N ALA A 149 -15.29 -4.09 5.05
CA ALA A 149 -14.27 -5.01 5.55
C ALA A 149 -14.90 -5.99 6.54
N ALA A 150 -14.35 -7.19 6.58
CA ALA A 150 -14.67 -8.18 7.58
C ALA A 150 -13.41 -8.89 8.07
N VAL A 151 -13.41 -9.28 9.33
CA VAL A 151 -12.34 -10.05 9.97
C VAL A 151 -12.93 -11.26 10.71
N LEU A 152 -12.29 -12.41 10.54
CA LEU A 152 -12.53 -13.65 11.28
C LEU A 152 -11.46 -13.79 12.37
N PHE A 153 -11.87 -14.05 13.61
CA PHE A 153 -10.99 -14.26 14.75
C PHE A 153 -10.82 -15.75 15.10
N ARG A 154 -9.78 -16.08 15.89
CA ARG A 154 -9.51 -17.44 16.39
C ARG A 154 -10.66 -18.06 17.17
N ASP A 155 -11.42 -17.25 17.89
CA ASP A 155 -12.62 -17.66 18.64
C ASP A 155 -13.86 -17.86 17.75
N LYS A 156 -13.68 -17.85 16.43
CA LYS A 156 -14.74 -17.96 15.41
C LYS A 156 -15.72 -16.79 15.37
N SER A 157 -15.47 -15.73 16.12
CA SER A 157 -16.24 -14.50 15.99
C SER A 157 -15.83 -13.71 14.75
N TYR A 158 -16.76 -12.87 14.28
CA TYR A 158 -16.56 -11.97 13.15
C TYR A 158 -16.75 -10.52 13.60
N ALA A 159 -16.09 -9.60 12.91
CA ALA A 159 -16.41 -8.18 12.97
C ALA A 159 -16.42 -7.59 11.56
N THR A 160 -17.26 -6.57 11.34
CA THR A 160 -17.40 -5.90 10.05
C THR A 160 -17.39 -4.39 10.22
N ALA A 161 -16.89 -3.68 9.23
CA ALA A 161 -17.00 -2.22 9.14
C ALA A 161 -17.16 -1.80 7.68
N ASN A 162 -17.73 -0.62 7.44
CA ASN A 162 -17.84 -0.01 6.12
C ASN A 162 -16.94 1.22 6.04
N GLN A 163 -16.53 1.61 4.84
CA GLN A 163 -15.87 2.88 4.62
C GLN A 163 -16.83 4.02 5.03
N VAL A 164 -16.29 5.06 5.64
CA VAL A 164 -17.00 6.32 5.88
C VAL A 164 -16.34 7.36 4.98
N LYS A 165 -17.09 7.92 4.04
CA LYS A 165 -16.58 8.89 3.08
C LYS A 165 -16.74 10.29 3.65
N GLY A 166 -15.65 11.06 3.59
CA GLY A 166 -15.67 12.49 3.86
C GLY A 166 -15.63 13.28 2.55
N LEU A 167 -16.29 14.45 2.52
CA LEU A 167 -16.13 15.40 1.42
C LEU A 167 -14.65 15.78 1.26
N GLU A 168 -13.99 16.04 2.39
CA GLU A 168 -12.53 16.10 2.44
C GLU A 168 -11.97 14.69 2.46
N TYR A 169 -11.16 14.36 1.46
CA TYR A 169 -10.53 13.04 1.34
C TYR A 169 -9.77 12.62 2.62
N GLY A 170 -9.11 13.57 3.30
CA GLY A 170 -8.39 13.32 4.55
C GLY A 170 -9.29 12.92 5.74
N CYS A 171 -10.59 13.17 5.65
CA CYS A 171 -11.59 12.80 6.66
C CYS A 171 -12.27 11.45 6.36
N SER A 172 -11.96 10.84 5.21
CA SER A 172 -12.47 9.51 4.89
C SER A 172 -11.80 8.44 5.76
N LEU A 173 -12.59 7.51 6.28
CA LEU A 173 -12.12 6.39 7.09
C LEU A 173 -12.19 5.09 6.30
N ASP A 174 -11.02 4.51 6.06
CA ASP A 174 -10.87 3.19 5.45
C ASP A 174 -11.61 2.10 6.26
N ALA A 175 -12.26 1.16 5.56
CA ALA A 175 -13.09 0.13 6.17
C ALA A 175 -12.29 -0.79 7.10
N VAL A 176 -11.06 -1.16 6.74
CA VAL A 176 -10.18 -1.98 7.59
C VAL A 176 -9.68 -1.18 8.79
N CYS A 177 -9.33 0.09 8.61
CA CYS A 177 -8.94 0.97 9.71
C CYS A 177 -10.04 1.10 10.77
N GLN A 178 -11.31 1.08 10.38
CA GLN A 178 -12.43 1.11 11.33
C GLN A 178 -12.53 -0.15 12.20
N LEU A 179 -11.90 -1.25 11.82
CA LEU A 179 -11.78 -2.45 12.66
C LEU A 179 -10.71 -2.33 13.75
N ALA A 180 -9.94 -1.22 13.81
CA ALA A 180 -8.81 -1.08 14.72
C ALA A 180 -9.19 -1.29 16.20
N SER A 181 -10.31 -0.72 16.65
CA SER A 181 -10.76 -0.83 18.04
C SER A 181 -11.09 -2.28 18.43
N ILE A 182 -11.79 -3.01 17.55
CA ILE A 182 -12.15 -4.42 17.83
C ILE A 182 -10.94 -5.34 17.72
N LEU A 183 -10.02 -5.10 16.78
CA LEU A 183 -8.76 -5.82 16.67
C LEU A 183 -7.94 -5.68 17.96
N ARG A 184 -7.81 -4.46 18.49
CA ARG A 184 -7.11 -4.19 19.76
C ARG A 184 -7.81 -4.83 20.95
N LEU A 185 -9.13 -4.71 21.05
CA LEU A 185 -9.92 -5.32 22.12
C LEU A 185 -9.84 -6.85 22.13
N LYS A 186 -9.85 -7.48 20.96
CA LYS A 186 -9.71 -8.94 20.85
C LYS A 186 -8.29 -9.37 21.20
N ARG A 187 -7.28 -8.64 20.73
CA ARG A 187 -5.88 -8.92 21.05
C ARG A 187 -5.58 -8.83 22.54
N SER A 188 -6.13 -7.84 23.26
CA SER A 188 -5.95 -7.72 24.72
C SER A 188 -6.56 -8.89 25.50
N LYS A 189 -7.47 -9.64 24.87
CA LYS A 189 -8.05 -10.90 25.38
C LYS A 189 -7.36 -12.16 24.84
N GLY A 190 -6.22 -12.02 24.15
CA GLY A 190 -5.49 -13.13 23.53
C GLY A 190 -6.15 -13.70 22.27
N ILE A 191 -7.14 -13.02 21.70
CA ILE A 191 -7.87 -13.48 20.51
C ILE A 191 -7.28 -12.76 19.28
N LEU A 192 -6.57 -13.51 18.44
CA LEU A 192 -5.92 -12.98 17.25
C LEU A 192 -6.84 -13.06 16.01
N PRO A 193 -6.72 -12.11 15.07
CA PRO A 193 -7.36 -12.23 13.76
C PRO A 193 -6.70 -13.37 12.96
N LEU A 194 -7.52 -14.11 12.21
CA LEU A 194 -7.08 -15.20 11.32
C LEU A 194 -7.12 -14.77 9.87
N GLN A 195 -8.27 -14.26 9.43
CA GLN A 195 -8.51 -13.84 8.06
C GLN A 195 -9.16 -12.47 8.04
N LEU A 196 -8.82 -11.68 7.04
CA LEU A 196 -9.34 -10.34 6.78
C LEU A 196 -9.65 -10.21 5.29
N VAL A 197 -10.70 -9.46 4.97
CA VAL A 197 -11.01 -9.10 3.59
C VAL A 197 -11.58 -7.70 3.54
N GLN A 198 -11.22 -6.95 2.50
CA GLN A 198 -11.87 -5.72 2.10
C GLN A 198 -12.54 -5.97 0.75
N VAL A 199 -13.81 -5.63 0.61
CA VAL A 199 -14.63 -5.91 -0.56
C VAL A 199 -15.37 -4.63 -0.96
N ASP A 200 -15.53 -4.39 -2.26
CA ASP A 200 -16.46 -3.36 -2.74
C ASP A 200 -17.92 -3.85 -2.79
N GLN A 201 -18.84 -2.99 -3.23
CA GLN A 201 -20.26 -3.35 -3.37
C GLN A 201 -20.54 -4.43 -4.43
N PHE A 202 -19.59 -4.72 -5.32
CA PHE A 202 -19.71 -5.73 -6.37
C PHE A 202 -19.21 -7.11 -5.93
N GLY A 203 -18.61 -7.22 -4.74
CA GLY A 203 -18.05 -8.48 -4.26
C GLY A 203 -16.58 -8.68 -4.64
N ILE A 204 -15.92 -7.67 -5.22
CA ILE A 204 -14.50 -7.79 -5.58
C ILE A 204 -13.66 -7.56 -4.32
N ALA A 205 -12.77 -8.51 -4.00
CA ALA A 205 -11.87 -8.41 -2.86
C ALA A 205 -10.63 -7.59 -3.22
N HIS A 206 -10.40 -6.49 -2.50
CA HIS A 206 -9.25 -5.62 -2.68
C HIS A 206 -8.22 -5.86 -1.58
N ALA A 207 -6.94 -5.73 -1.93
CA ALA A 207 -5.94 -5.54 -0.90
C ALA A 207 -6.23 -4.21 -0.16
N PRO A 208 -6.06 -4.15 1.18
CA PRO A 208 -6.32 -2.93 1.96
C PRO A 208 -5.56 -1.72 1.42
N PHE A 209 -6.11 -0.51 1.62
CA PHE A 209 -5.41 0.72 1.22
C PHE A 209 -4.19 0.99 2.12
N ALA A 210 -3.32 1.90 1.69
CA ALA A 210 -2.07 2.17 2.39
C ALA A 210 -2.20 2.45 3.90
N PRO A 211 -3.19 3.23 4.40
CA PRO A 211 -3.37 3.42 5.85
C PRO A 211 -3.59 2.09 6.58
N ALA A 212 -4.42 1.21 6.01
CA ALA A 212 -4.74 -0.08 6.59
C ALA A 212 -3.56 -1.05 6.56
N ARG A 213 -2.79 -1.08 5.46
CA ARG A 213 -1.55 -1.88 5.40
C ARG A 213 -0.55 -1.46 6.46
N SER A 214 -0.34 -0.15 6.61
CA SER A 214 0.55 0.42 7.65
C SER A 214 0.06 0.03 9.04
N PHE A 215 -1.22 0.26 9.32
CA PHE A 215 -1.85 -0.11 10.59
C PHE A 215 -1.67 -1.60 10.90
N LEU A 216 -1.94 -2.50 9.95
CA LEU A 216 -1.82 -3.94 10.18
C LEU A 216 -0.39 -4.34 10.51
N ILE A 217 0.61 -3.83 9.79
CA ILE A 217 2.01 -4.18 10.03
C ILE A 217 2.53 -3.57 11.34
N GLU A 218 2.40 -2.25 11.48
CA GLU A 218 2.96 -1.50 12.61
C GLU A 218 2.32 -1.89 13.94
N GLN A 219 1.06 -2.31 13.92
CA GLN A 219 0.35 -2.75 15.11
C GLN A 219 0.47 -4.27 15.32
N GLY A 220 1.35 -4.98 14.61
CA GLY A 220 1.66 -6.39 14.86
C GLY A 220 0.56 -7.37 14.45
N TYR A 221 -0.20 -7.02 13.41
CA TYR A 221 -1.17 -7.90 12.74
C TYR A 221 -0.63 -8.44 11.41
N GLY A 222 0.70 -8.41 11.19
CA GLY A 222 1.33 -8.84 9.93
C GLY A 222 1.00 -10.28 9.50
N ASP A 223 0.70 -11.17 10.45
CA ASP A 223 0.37 -12.58 10.18
C ASP A 223 -1.08 -12.83 9.75
N VAL A 224 -1.96 -11.83 9.81
CA VAL A 224 -3.35 -12.01 9.36
C VAL A 224 -3.37 -12.32 7.87
N GLN A 225 -4.13 -13.33 7.49
CA GLN A 225 -4.32 -13.71 6.10
C GLN A 225 -5.32 -12.75 5.45
N VAL A 226 -4.95 -12.12 4.36
CA VAL A 226 -5.78 -11.19 3.60
C VAL A 226 -6.25 -11.88 2.33
N LEU A 227 -7.56 -11.93 2.15
CA LEU A 227 -8.18 -12.43 0.92
C LEU A 227 -8.21 -11.30 -0.11
N ILE A 228 -7.68 -11.55 -1.30
CA ILE A 228 -7.63 -10.56 -2.37
C ILE A 228 -7.97 -11.18 -3.72
N HIS A 229 -8.51 -10.35 -4.61
CA HIS A 229 -8.66 -10.64 -6.02
C HIS A 229 -7.52 -10.01 -6.81
N THR A 230 -7.04 -10.76 -7.81
CA THR A 230 -6.11 -10.25 -8.82
C THR A 230 -6.70 -10.45 -10.21
N TRP A 231 -6.17 -9.71 -11.17
CA TRP A 231 -6.52 -9.87 -12.57
C TRP A 231 -5.60 -10.86 -13.25
N ASN A 232 -6.19 -11.89 -13.86
CA ASN A 232 -5.48 -12.78 -14.76
C ASN A 232 -5.70 -12.32 -16.21
N ASN A 233 -4.64 -11.77 -16.80
CA ASN A 233 -4.62 -11.34 -18.21
C ASN A 233 -4.90 -12.49 -19.20
N ALA A 234 -4.52 -13.73 -18.87
CA ALA A 234 -4.66 -14.86 -19.79
C ALA A 234 -6.10 -15.39 -19.88
N THR A 235 -6.84 -15.37 -18.77
CA THR A 235 -8.23 -15.85 -18.73
C THR A 235 -9.24 -14.71 -18.76
N GLU A 236 -8.77 -13.46 -18.84
CA GLU A 236 -9.58 -12.26 -18.61
C GLU A 236 -10.53 -12.40 -17.40
N GLY A 237 -9.99 -12.94 -16.31
CA GLY A 237 -10.77 -13.35 -15.15
C GLY A 237 -10.13 -12.95 -13.84
N ILE A 238 -10.93 -13.01 -12.78
CA ILE A 238 -10.47 -12.77 -11.42
C ILE A 238 -9.86 -14.05 -10.84
N GLN A 239 -8.73 -13.91 -10.16
CA GLN A 239 -8.12 -14.97 -9.38
C GLN A 239 -8.08 -14.63 -7.89
N TRP A 240 -8.22 -15.67 -7.09
CA TRP A 240 -8.21 -15.59 -5.64
C TRP A 240 -6.82 -15.82 -5.09
N HIS A 241 -6.40 -14.95 -4.16
CA HIS A 241 -5.19 -15.13 -3.40
C HIS A 241 -5.45 -14.93 -1.92
N THR A 242 -4.68 -15.67 -1.12
CA THR A 242 -4.57 -15.46 0.32
C THR A 242 -3.13 -15.05 0.59
N VAL A 243 -2.95 -13.85 1.13
CA VAL A 243 -1.63 -13.21 1.30
C VAL A 243 -1.54 -12.68 2.72
N ARG A 244 -0.40 -12.83 3.42
CA ARG A 244 -0.26 -12.24 4.75
C ARG A 244 -0.21 -10.71 4.64
N ALA A 245 -0.75 -10.00 5.63
CA ALA A 245 -0.67 -8.54 5.65
C ALA A 245 0.77 -8.01 5.56
N HIS A 246 1.74 -8.74 6.12
CA HIS A 246 3.17 -8.43 5.99
C HIS A 246 3.65 -8.42 4.52
N ASP A 247 3.16 -9.34 3.70
CA ASP A 247 3.56 -9.51 2.30
C ASP A 247 2.94 -8.42 1.40
N LEU A 248 1.93 -7.69 1.89
CA LEU A 248 1.29 -6.58 1.19
C LEU A 248 2.06 -5.26 1.30
N ALA A 249 3.04 -5.18 2.19
CA ALA A 249 3.82 -3.97 2.41
C ALA A 249 5.28 -4.33 2.75
N PRO A 250 5.97 -4.97 1.79
CA PRO A 250 7.33 -5.49 1.99
C PRO A 250 8.32 -4.36 2.22
N LYS A 251 9.38 -4.65 2.97
CA LYS A 251 10.52 -3.73 3.10
C LYS A 251 11.34 -3.77 1.81
N ALA A 252 12.02 -2.67 1.50
CA ALA A 252 12.99 -2.69 0.41
C ALA A 252 14.11 -3.71 0.73
N PRO A 253 14.60 -4.47 -0.27
CA PRO A 253 15.72 -5.37 -0.06
C PRO A 253 16.96 -4.58 0.34
N TYR A 254 17.66 -5.01 1.39
CA TYR A 254 18.95 -4.44 1.75
C TYR A 254 20.02 -5.12 0.88
N LEU A 255 20.67 -4.38 -0.03
CA LEU A 255 21.67 -4.93 -0.95
C LEU A 255 23.12 -4.86 -0.42
N GLY A 256 23.33 -4.28 0.77
CA GLY A 256 24.68 -4.03 1.30
C GLY A 256 25.21 -2.64 0.90
N VAL A 257 26.47 -2.37 1.22
CA VAL A 257 27.19 -1.16 0.78
C VAL A 257 27.62 -1.38 -0.66
N LEU A 258 27.25 -0.48 -1.58
CA LEU A 258 27.75 -0.47 -2.94
C LEU A 258 28.74 0.68 -3.05
N HIS A 259 30.02 0.38 -3.30
CA HIS A 259 30.99 1.43 -3.51
C HIS A 259 30.72 2.08 -4.87
N LEU A 260 30.79 3.41 -4.96
CA LEU A 260 30.58 4.18 -6.20
C LEU A 260 31.44 3.67 -7.38
N ASN A 261 32.59 3.06 -7.08
CA ASN A 261 33.51 2.46 -8.06
C ASN A 261 32.95 1.20 -8.76
N ASP A 262 31.90 0.58 -8.23
CA ASP A 262 31.28 -0.64 -8.79
C ASP A 262 30.13 -0.33 -9.77
N MET A 263 29.82 0.95 -10.02
CA MET A 263 28.64 1.40 -10.78
C MET A 263 28.95 2.03 -12.15
N THR A 264 30.21 2.06 -12.57
CA THR A 264 30.65 2.50 -13.91
C THR A 264 30.97 1.34 -14.83
#